data_AF-A0A6V7I2H5-F1
#
_entry.id   AF-A0A6V7I2H5-F1
#
_cell.length_a   1.000
_cell.length_b   1.000
_cell.length_c   1.000
_cell.angle_alpha   90.00
_cell.angle_beta   90.00
_cell.angle_gamma   90.00
#
_symmetry.space_group_name_H-M   'P 1'
#
loop_
_entity.id
_entity.type
_entity.pdbx_description
1 polymer ?
#
loop_
_entity_poly.entity_id
_entity_poly.type
_entity_poly.pdbx_seq_one_letter_code
_entity_poly.pdbx_strand_id
1 'polypeptide(L)'
;PVWSSVHVAGMKLRDINPRMGDTSDPERWYEVTNAMNETESKLNGEKGENGVSSWCIGICTAQIVDAILRNTKVVIPVSTYIH
;
A
#
# COMPACT_ATOMS: atom_id res chain seq x y z
N PRO A 1 -7.83 2.32 1.36
CA PRO A 1 -6.79 3.34 1.03
C PRO A 1 -7.19 4.72 1.55
N VAL A 2 -6.22 5.55 1.94
CA VAL A 2 -6.47 6.94 2.36
C VAL A 2 -6.30 7.86 1.16
N TRP A 3 -7.33 7.97 0.32
CA TRP A 3 -7.24 8.71 -0.96
C TRP A 3 -7.02 10.22 -0.80
N SER A 4 -7.40 10.79 0.35
CA SER A 4 -7.22 12.21 0.66
C SER A 4 -5.76 12.63 0.87
N SER A 5 -4.85 11.69 1.13
CA SER A 5 -3.43 11.97 1.37
C SER A 5 -2.52 11.63 0.19
N VAL A 6 -3.06 11.05 -0.89
CA VAL A 6 -2.25 10.66 -2.06
C VAL A 6 -1.79 11.92 -2.82
N HIS A 7 -0.49 12.05 -3.01
CA HIS A 7 0.11 13.22 -3.66
C HIS A 7 1.38 12.87 -4.44
N VAL A 8 1.77 13.74 -5.38
CA VAL A 8 3.07 13.71 -6.06
C VAL A 8 3.73 15.07 -5.88
N ALA A 9 4.96 15.10 -5.34
CA ALA A 9 5.69 16.34 -5.04
C ALA A 9 4.87 17.38 -4.23
N GLY A 10 4.00 16.90 -3.33
CA GLY A 10 3.11 17.74 -2.50
C GLY A 10 1.80 18.16 -3.15
N MET A 11 1.61 17.93 -4.46
CA MET A 11 0.34 18.16 -5.16
C MET A 11 -0.62 17.00 -4.88
N LYS A 12 -1.74 17.26 -4.18
CA LYS A 12 -2.72 16.22 -3.92
C LYS A 12 -3.42 15.84 -5.21
N LEU A 13 -3.52 14.53 -5.47
CA LEU A 13 -4.18 14.06 -6.69
C LEU A 13 -5.68 14.38 -6.68
N ARG A 14 -6.29 14.49 -5.49
CA ARG A 14 -7.68 14.93 -5.33
C ARG A 14 -7.94 16.40 -5.69
N ASP A 15 -6.90 17.24 -5.78
CA ASP A 15 -7.08 18.62 -6.26
C ASP A 15 -7.28 18.64 -7.79
N ILE A 16 -6.79 17.61 -8.50
CA ILE A 16 -6.95 17.41 -9.94
C ILE A 16 -8.22 16.61 -10.24
N ASN A 17 -8.41 15.51 -9.51
CA ASN A 17 -9.59 14.65 -9.61
C ASN A 17 -10.27 14.53 -8.24
N PRO A 18 -11.24 15.40 -7.92
CA PRO A 18 -11.92 15.40 -6.63
C PRO A 18 -12.63 14.08 -6.29
N ARG A 19 -13.00 13.31 -7.32
CA ARG A 19 -13.71 12.02 -7.21
C ARG A 19 -12.76 10.83 -7.15
N MET A 20 -11.44 11.05 -7.13
CA MET A 20 -10.45 9.98 -7.10
C MET A 20 -10.75 8.99 -5.96
N GLY A 21 -10.83 7.71 -6.33
CA GLY A 21 -11.11 6.60 -5.41
C GLY A 21 -12.61 6.33 -5.16
N ASP A 22 -13.51 7.15 -5.69
CA ASP A 22 -14.95 6.89 -5.70
C ASP A 22 -15.32 6.01 -6.91
N THR A 23 -16.46 5.32 -6.86
CA THR A 23 -16.95 4.53 -8.01
C THR A 23 -17.36 5.38 -9.22
N SER A 24 -17.59 6.68 -9.01
CA SER A 24 -17.90 7.65 -10.08
C SER A 24 -16.66 8.33 -10.66
N ASP A 25 -15.47 7.91 -10.23
CA ASP A 25 -14.18 8.35 -10.75
C ASP A 25 -14.02 7.91 -12.22
N PRO A 26 -13.88 8.84 -13.18
CA PRO A 26 -13.70 8.48 -14.59
C PRO A 26 -12.40 7.73 -14.86
N GLU A 27 -11.38 7.91 -14.02
CA GLU A 27 -10.08 7.22 -14.13
C GLU A 27 -10.05 5.90 -13.35
N ARG A 28 -11.13 5.60 -12.60
CA ARG A 28 -11.33 4.35 -11.87
C ARG A 28 -10.18 4.01 -10.91
N TRP A 29 -9.63 4.99 -10.20
CA TRP A 29 -8.54 4.76 -9.23
C TRP A 29 -8.92 3.80 -8.10
N TYR A 30 -10.22 3.63 -7.83
CA TYR A 30 -10.70 2.63 -6.88
C TYR A 30 -10.25 1.19 -7.24
N GLU A 31 -10.00 0.91 -8.53
CA GLU A 31 -9.60 -0.42 -9.00
C GLU A 31 -8.17 -0.79 -8.63
N VAL A 32 -7.32 0.17 -8.28
CA VAL A 32 -5.94 -0.11 -7.83
C VAL A 32 -5.93 -1.05 -6.63
N THR A 33 -6.89 -0.90 -5.71
CA THR A 33 -6.99 -1.80 -4.54
C THR A 33 -7.49 -3.19 -4.93
N ASN A 34 -8.40 -3.27 -5.90
CA ASN A 34 -8.89 -4.54 -6.43
C ASN A 34 -7.76 -5.30 -7.14
N ALA A 35 -7.00 -4.60 -8.00
CA ALA A 35 -5.84 -5.16 -8.68
C ALA A 35 -4.77 -5.67 -7.70
N MET A 36 -4.59 -5.01 -6.55
CA MET A 36 -3.70 -5.49 -5.49
C MET A 36 -4.16 -6.85 -4.95
N ASN A 37 -5.43 -6.96 -4.58
CA ASN A 37 -6.02 -8.20 -4.04
C ASN A 37 -6.01 -9.34 -5.08
N GLU A 38 -6.32 -9.02 -6.34
CA GLU A 38 -6.29 -9.97 -7.45
C GLU A 38 -4.87 -10.48 -7.69
N THR A 39 -3.87 -9.59 -7.64
CA THR A 39 -2.46 -9.97 -7.80
C THR A 39 -2.01 -10.92 -6.68
N GLU A 40 -2.40 -10.64 -5.44
CA GLU A 40 -2.12 -11.52 -4.30
C GLU A 40 -2.78 -12.90 -4.49
N SER A 41 -4.07 -12.93 -4.82
CA SER A 41 -4.81 -14.17 -5.09
C SER A 41 -4.18 -14.99 -6.23
N LYS A 42 -3.80 -14.33 -7.32
CA LYS A 42 -3.13 -14.96 -8.45
C LYS A 42 -1.79 -15.57 -8.06
N LEU A 43 -0.95 -14.82 -7.34
CA LEU A 43 0.33 -15.32 -6.84
C LEU A 43 0.11 -16.52 -5.92
N ASN A 44 -0.95 -16.52 -5.10
CA ASN A 44 -1.27 -17.61 -4.17
C ASN A 44 -1.63 -18.89 -4.95
N GLY A 45 -2.39 -18.74 -6.03
CA GLY A 45 -2.71 -19.85 -6.92
C GLY A 45 -1.48 -20.41 -7.66
N GLU A 46 -0.60 -19.54 -8.16
CA GLU A 46 0.56 -19.96 -8.97
C GLU A 46 1.73 -20.50 -8.14
N LYS A 47 1.95 -19.97 -6.94
CA LYS A 47 3.09 -20.32 -6.06
C LYS A 47 2.70 -21.15 -4.84
N GLY A 48 1.41 -21.40 -4.63
CA GLY A 48 0.85 -22.04 -3.44
C GLY A 48 0.70 -21.08 -2.26
N GLU A 49 -0.15 -21.42 -1.29
CA GLU A 49 -0.47 -20.59 -0.10
C GLU A 49 0.77 -20.21 0.73
N ASN A 50 1.82 -21.03 0.68
CA ASN A 50 3.09 -20.78 1.39
C ASN A 50 4.16 -20.10 0.52
N GLY A 51 3.90 -19.89 -0.77
CA GLY A 51 4.87 -19.36 -1.74
C GLY A 51 4.79 -17.85 -1.96
N VAL A 52 3.74 -17.21 -1.44
CA VAL A 52 3.47 -15.80 -1.73
C VAL A 52 4.13 -14.87 -0.76
N SER A 53 4.69 -13.80 -1.33
CA SER A 53 5.18 -12.62 -0.62
C SER A 53 6.40 -12.83 0.27
N SER A 54 7.08 -13.98 0.28
CA SER A 54 8.29 -14.18 1.09
C SER A 54 9.37 -13.11 0.85
N TRP A 55 9.58 -12.71 -0.41
CA TRP A 55 10.48 -11.61 -0.76
C TRP A 55 9.96 -10.25 -0.30
N CYS A 56 8.70 -9.92 -0.57
CA CYS A 56 8.12 -8.63 -0.19
C CYS A 56 8.07 -8.46 1.32
N ILE A 57 7.62 -9.49 2.06
CA ILE A 57 7.64 -9.53 3.52
C ILE A 57 9.07 -9.39 4.04
N GLY A 58 10.04 -10.09 3.44
CA GLY A 58 11.45 -9.97 3.81
C GLY A 58 11.98 -8.54 3.66
N ILE A 59 11.69 -7.89 2.53
CA ILE A 59 12.08 -6.49 2.27
C ILE A 59 11.40 -5.53 3.25
N CYS A 60 10.08 -5.64 3.43
CA CYS A 60 9.33 -4.79 4.38
C CYS A 60 9.82 -4.98 5.83
N THR A 61 10.07 -6.23 6.24
CA THR A 61 10.59 -6.54 7.58
C THR A 61 11.98 -5.93 7.78
N ALA A 62 12.87 -6.06 6.79
CA ALA A 62 14.20 -5.46 6.84
C ALA A 62 14.13 -3.92 6.98
N GLN A 63 13.20 -3.24 6.31
CA GLN A 63 13.00 -1.80 6.45
C GLN A 63 12.55 -1.40 7.86
N ILE A 64 11.62 -2.16 8.47
CA ILE A 64 11.18 -1.93 9.84
C ILE A 64 12.36 -2.11 10.82
N VAL A 65 13.11 -3.20 10.67
CA VAL A 65 14.28 -3.51 11.53
C VAL A 65 15.35 -2.44 11.38
N ASP A 66 15.67 -2.01 10.15
CA ASP A 66 16.65 -0.95 9.90
C ASP A 66 16.25 0.38 10.54
N ALA A 67 14.97 0.76 10.42
CA ALA A 67 14.44 1.96 11.05
C ALA A 67 14.57 1.94 12.58
N ILE A 68 14.34 0.78 13.20
CA ILE A 68 14.49 0.57 14.65
C ILE A 68 15.96 0.63 15.05
N LEU A 69 16.82 -0.21 14.45
CA LEU A 69 18.22 -0.36 14.84
C LEU A 69 19.04 0.92 14.65
N ARG A 70 18.74 1.69 13.59
CA ARG A 70 19.40 2.97 13.30
C ARG A 70 18.70 4.18 13.91
N ASN A 71 17.56 3.98 14.58
CA ASN A 71 16.76 5.05 15.18
C ASN A 71 16.45 6.19 14.17
N THR A 72 16.09 5.85 12.93
CA THR A 72 15.95 6.81 11.83
C THR A 72 14.76 7.78 11.98
N LYS A 73 13.80 7.45 12.86
CA LYS A 73 12.55 8.21 13.07
C LYS A 73 11.68 8.37 11.81
N VAL A 74 11.81 7.47 10.84
CA VAL A 74 10.93 7.42 9.67
C VAL A 74 9.51 6.98 10.06
N VAL A 75 8.52 7.42 9.30
CA VAL A 75 7.12 7.02 9.48
C VAL A 75 6.82 5.83 8.57
N ILE A 76 6.39 4.71 9.16
CA ILE A 76 6.05 3.47 8.46
C ILE A 76 4.66 3.01 8.95
N PRO A 77 3.72 2.66 8.05
CA PRO A 77 2.45 2.09 8.48
C PRO A 77 2.67 0.68 9.04
N VAL A 78 2.45 0.53 10.35
CA VAL A 78 2.54 -0.75 11.07
C VAL A 78 1.34 -0.92 12.00
N SER A 79 1.02 -2.16 12.35
CA SER A 79 0.03 -2.43 13.39
C SER A 79 0.53 -1.92 14.73
N THR A 80 -0.31 -1.15 15.42
CA THR A 80 -0.05 -0.64 16.77
C THR A 80 -1.36 -0.54 17.54
N TYR A 81 -1.27 -0.34 18.85
CA TYR A 81 -2.43 -0.05 19.67
C TYR A 81 -3.01 1.33 19.31
N ILE A 82 -4.31 1.38 19.09
CA ILE A 82 -5.07 2.62 18.84
C ILE A 82 -6.10 2.76 19.97
N HIS A 83 -6.08 3.90 20.66
CA HIS A 83 -7.03 4.27 21.72
C HIS A 83 -7.94 5.40 21.24
#